data_AF-A0A943JWG4-F1
#
_entry.id   AF-A0A943JWG4-F1
#
_cell.length_a   1.000
_cell.length_b   1.000
_cell.length_c   1.000
_cell.angle_alpha   90.00
_cell.angle_beta   90.00
_cell.angle_gamma   90.00
#
_symmetry.space_group_name_H-M   'P 1'
#
loop_
_entity.id
_entity.type
_entity.pdbx_description
1 polymer ?
#
loop_
_entity_poly.entity_id
_entity_poly.type
_entity_poly.pdbx_seq_one_letter_code
_entity_poly.pdbx_strand_id
1 'polypeptide(L)'
;MENTVIARLSGGGQSNLSSITGIGVGIEPFCATEQRTIKSGFTLAEVLITLGIIGVVAAMTLPALTAKKQTKELETSLKKNYSILQQAIIKMSYDEGGTVKAGNYAPVTFYKPFSKYFNIVKACGISGCVGKEDKEIEGEVINWYIDNYKTYSKRRNVATDYFDDGQIVLTDGSFYMIENPDNGRIDLFITVDVNGYNKNPNAWGHDLFTFEITKTGKFLPMGADGTVFTDASTYCSPSSSHRLNGISCTYKALTDKDYWKNLP
;
A
#
# COMPACT_ATOMS: atom_id res chain seq x y z
N MET A 1 10.66 -27.79 25.92
CA MET A 1 10.36 -28.86 24.95
C MET A 1 10.79 -28.33 23.59
N GLU A 2 12.08 -28.52 23.30
CA GLU A 2 12.75 -28.06 22.09
C GLU A 2 13.33 -29.33 21.47
N ASN A 3 13.00 -29.62 20.20
CA ASN A 3 13.69 -30.66 19.45
C ASN A 3 13.89 -30.19 18.02
N THR A 4 15.12 -29.76 17.76
CA THR A 4 15.73 -29.51 16.46
C THR A 4 15.92 -30.84 15.73
N VAL A 5 15.45 -30.92 14.48
CA VAL A 5 15.71 -32.07 13.59
C VAL A 5 16.92 -31.74 12.72
N ILE A 6 18.05 -32.40 12.98
CA ILE A 6 19.22 -32.46 12.08
C ILE A 6 19.14 -33.77 11.31
N ALA A 7 18.96 -33.67 9.99
CA ALA A 7 19.09 -34.82 9.09
C ALA A 7 20.58 -35.04 8.76
N ARG A 8 21.16 -36.14 9.27
CA ARG A 8 22.41 -36.71 8.76
C ARG A 8 22.07 -37.90 7.88
N LEU A 9 22.47 -37.85 6.61
CA LEU A 9 22.48 -39.02 5.74
C LEU A 9 23.86 -39.69 5.77
N SER A 10 23.79 -41.02 5.70
CA SER A 10 24.75 -42.02 6.10
C SER A 10 25.32 -42.75 4.88
N GLY A 11 26.51 -43.32 5.06
CA GLY A 11 27.01 -44.49 4.32
C GLY A 11 27.72 -44.14 3.00
N GLY A 12 28.85 -44.74 2.67
CA GLY A 12 29.56 -45.90 3.20
C GLY A 12 30.48 -46.41 2.10
N GLY A 13 31.61 -47.03 2.42
CA GLY A 13 32.50 -47.60 1.41
C GLY A 13 33.92 -47.82 1.90
N GLN A 14 34.12 -48.92 2.61
CA GLN A 14 35.40 -49.49 3.01
C GLN A 14 36.33 -49.75 1.82
N SER A 15 37.62 -49.49 1.99
CA SER A 15 38.64 -50.51 1.73
C SER A 15 39.84 -50.33 2.68
N ASN A 16 40.03 -51.39 3.44
CA ASN A 16 41.20 -51.70 4.24
C ASN A 16 42.22 -52.36 3.30
N LEU A 17 43.52 -52.08 3.41
CA LEU A 17 44.61 -53.08 3.34
C LEU A 17 46.00 -52.45 3.18
N SER A 18 46.82 -52.78 4.18
CA SER A 18 48.24 -53.18 4.03
C SER A 18 49.32 -52.11 4.05
N SER A 19 50.10 -52.19 5.13
CA SER A 19 51.51 -51.86 5.19
C SER A 19 52.26 -52.32 3.94
N ILE A 20 52.94 -51.40 3.27
CA ILE A 20 54.03 -51.72 2.36
C ILE A 20 55.31 -51.19 3.00
N THR A 21 56.01 -52.11 3.67
CA THR A 21 57.45 -52.05 3.90
C THR A 21 58.16 -52.13 2.56
N GLY A 22 59.00 -51.14 2.25
CA GLY A 22 59.77 -51.11 1.02
C GLY A 22 60.71 -49.90 0.95
N ILE A 23 61.59 -49.76 1.94
CA ILE A 23 62.74 -48.86 1.82
C ILE A 23 63.75 -49.56 0.91
N GLY A 24 63.66 -49.28 -0.39
CA GLY A 24 64.72 -49.54 -1.35
C GLY A 24 65.52 -48.26 -1.54
N VAL A 25 66.81 -48.30 -1.19
CA VAL A 25 67.77 -47.23 -1.48
C VAL A 25 68.04 -47.24 -2.99
N GLY A 26 67.28 -46.44 -3.72
CA GLY A 26 67.45 -46.19 -5.15
C GLY A 26 67.69 -44.69 -5.37
N ILE A 27 68.83 -44.37 -5.97
CA ILE A 27 69.31 -43.02 -6.31
C ILE A 27 68.67 -42.50 -7.61
N GLU A 28 67.34 -42.53 -7.70
CA GLU A 28 66.58 -41.95 -8.81
C GLU A 28 65.56 -40.94 -8.24
N PRO A 29 65.39 -39.75 -8.85
CA PRO A 29 64.54 -38.71 -8.33
C PRO A 29 63.07 -39.17 -8.33
N PHE A 30 62.45 -39.18 -7.16
CA PHE A 30 61.03 -39.47 -6.97
C PHE A 30 60.20 -38.37 -7.64
N CYS A 31 59.81 -38.56 -8.90
CA CYS A 31 58.84 -37.70 -9.56
C CYS A 31 57.44 -38.19 -9.17
N ALA A 32 56.90 -37.66 -8.07
CA ALA A 32 55.47 -37.81 -7.78
C ALA A 32 54.70 -36.99 -8.81
N THR A 33 54.22 -37.64 -9.87
CA THR A 33 53.33 -37.02 -10.85
C THR A 33 51.98 -36.76 -10.16
N GLU A 34 51.82 -35.57 -9.59
CA GLU A 34 50.54 -35.12 -9.04
C GLU A 34 49.56 -34.96 -10.21
N GLN A 35 48.66 -35.93 -10.38
CA GLN A 35 47.65 -35.91 -11.42
C GLN A 35 46.56 -34.89 -11.02
N ARG A 36 46.77 -33.62 -11.35
CA ARG A 36 45.77 -32.56 -11.16
C ARG A 36 44.51 -32.91 -11.96
N THR A 37 43.46 -33.35 -11.28
CA THR A 37 42.11 -33.29 -11.83
C THR A 37 41.71 -31.82 -11.95
N ILE A 38 41.99 -31.20 -13.09
CA ILE A 38 41.51 -29.85 -13.39
C ILE A 38 39.99 -29.94 -13.50
N LYS A 39 39.27 -29.52 -12.46
CA LYS A 39 37.84 -29.30 -12.56
C LYS A 39 37.65 -28.11 -13.50
N SER A 40 36.97 -28.31 -14.63
CA SER A 40 36.63 -27.22 -15.54
C SER A 40 35.81 -26.18 -14.79
N GLY A 41 36.39 -25.00 -14.57
CA GLY A 41 35.72 -23.84 -13.97
C GLY A 41 35.22 -22.90 -15.06
N PHE A 42 34.19 -22.11 -14.74
CA PHE A 42 33.71 -21.07 -15.64
C PHE A 42 34.83 -20.06 -15.93
N THR A 43 34.96 -19.68 -17.20
CA THR A 43 35.92 -18.63 -17.58
C THR A 43 35.39 -17.26 -17.15
N LEU A 44 36.28 -16.30 -16.90
CA LEU A 44 35.88 -14.92 -16.58
C LEU A 44 34.96 -14.33 -17.67
N ALA A 45 35.27 -14.60 -18.95
CA ALA A 45 34.46 -14.14 -20.06
C ALA A 45 33.04 -14.75 -20.04
N GLU A 46 32.92 -16.04 -19.72
CA GLU A 46 31.62 -16.72 -19.62
C GLU A 46 30.76 -16.15 -18.48
N VAL A 47 31.34 -15.89 -17.32
CA VAL A 47 30.64 -15.24 -16.21
C VAL A 47 30.23 -13.80 -16.56
N LEU A 48 31.09 -13.04 -17.24
CA LEU A 48 30.76 -11.66 -17.63
C LEU A 48 29.65 -11.58 -18.69
N ILE A 49 29.66 -12.47 -19.68
CA ILE A 49 28.60 -12.52 -20.70
C ILE A 49 27.27 -12.90 -20.06
N THR A 50 27.26 -13.90 -19.18
CA THR A 50 26.02 -14.35 -18.48
C THR A 50 25.46 -13.26 -17.56
N LEU A 51 26.30 -12.60 -16.76
CA LEU A 51 25.89 -11.46 -15.93
C LEU A 51 25.44 -10.26 -16.78
N GLY A 52 26.08 -10.03 -17.93
CA GLY A 52 25.68 -9.00 -18.88
C GLY A 52 24.28 -9.23 -19.44
N ILE A 53 23.98 -10.46 -19.88
CA ILE A 53 22.66 -10.83 -20.41
C ILE A 53 21.59 -10.71 -19.32
N ILE A 54 21.83 -11.27 -18.13
CA ILE A 54 20.88 -11.20 -17.00
C ILE A 54 20.64 -9.73 -16.60
N GLY A 55 21.70 -8.91 -16.57
CA GLY A 55 21.61 -7.49 -16.25
C GLY A 55 20.70 -6.72 -17.21
N VAL A 56 20.86 -6.92 -18.52
CA VAL A 56 20.02 -6.26 -19.54
C VAL A 56 18.56 -6.70 -19.42
N VAL A 57 18.30 -8.00 -19.31
CA VAL A 57 16.94 -8.54 -19.19
C VAL A 57 16.26 -8.07 -17.90
N ALA A 58 16.98 -8.08 -16.77
CA ALA A 58 16.46 -7.60 -15.50
C ALA A 58 16.13 -6.09 -15.55
N ALA A 59 17.00 -5.28 -16.15
CA ALA A 59 16.78 -3.84 -16.29
C ALA A 59 15.51 -3.50 -17.08
N MET A 60 15.17 -4.30 -18.11
CA MET A 60 13.95 -4.10 -18.91
C MET A 60 12.68 -4.61 -18.21
N THR A 61 12.79 -5.63 -17.36
CA THR A 61 11.62 -6.34 -16.81
C THR A 61 11.23 -5.89 -15.39
N LEU A 62 12.20 -5.56 -14.54
CA LEU A 62 11.96 -5.19 -13.14
C LEU A 62 11.08 -3.95 -12.96
N PRO A 63 11.25 -2.84 -13.73
CA PRO A 63 10.40 -1.66 -13.56
C PRO A 63 8.92 -1.96 -13.82
N ALA A 64 8.62 -2.67 -14.91
CA ALA A 64 7.24 -3.02 -15.29
C ALA A 64 6.59 -3.97 -14.28
N LEU A 65 7.33 -4.97 -13.80
CA LEU A 65 6.84 -5.89 -12.77
C LEU A 65 6.57 -5.18 -11.44
N THR A 66 7.48 -4.29 -11.03
CA THR A 66 7.36 -3.54 -9.77
C THR A 66 6.15 -2.61 -9.79
N ALA A 67 5.94 -1.87 -10.88
CA ALA A 67 4.77 -1.01 -11.05
C ALA A 67 3.46 -1.83 -10.97
N LYS A 68 3.38 -2.95 -11.70
CA LYS A 68 2.21 -3.83 -11.67
C LYS A 68 1.93 -4.40 -10.29
N LYS A 69 2.99 -4.77 -9.54
CA LYS A 69 2.86 -5.25 -8.17
C LYS A 69 2.31 -4.16 -7.25
N GLN A 70 2.87 -2.94 -7.31
CA GLN A 70 2.40 -1.81 -6.50
C GLN A 70 0.92 -1.50 -6.75
N THR A 71 0.51 -1.41 -8.01
CA THR A 71 -0.90 -1.21 -8.37
C THR A 71 -1.80 -2.32 -7.82
N LYS A 72 -1.35 -3.58 -7.87
CA LYS A 72 -2.11 -4.71 -7.33
C LYS A 72 -2.22 -4.68 -5.80
N GLU A 73 -1.18 -4.23 -5.12
CA GLU A 73 -1.18 -4.01 -3.68
C GLU A 73 -2.18 -2.93 -3.29
N LEU A 74 -2.24 -1.80 -4.03
CA LEU A 74 -3.23 -0.75 -3.82
C LEU A 74 -4.67 -1.25 -4.01
N GLU A 75 -4.94 -1.98 -5.10
CA GLU A 75 -6.27 -2.59 -5.33
C GLU A 75 -6.69 -3.51 -4.17
N THR A 76 -5.76 -4.35 -3.72
CA THR A 76 -6.01 -5.30 -2.63
C THR A 76 -6.22 -4.57 -1.30
N SER A 77 -5.44 -3.53 -1.05
CA SER A 77 -5.56 -2.71 0.15
C SER A 77 -6.86 -1.91 0.18
N LEU A 78 -7.33 -1.39 -0.96
CA LEU A 78 -8.64 -0.75 -1.07
C LEU A 78 -9.76 -1.72 -0.68
N LYS A 79 -9.78 -2.93 -1.25
CA LYS A 79 -10.79 -3.95 -0.92
C LYS A 79 -10.78 -4.32 0.56
N LYS A 80 -9.58 -4.48 1.13
CA LYS A 80 -9.39 -4.73 2.56
C LYS A 80 -10.00 -3.61 3.41
N ASN A 81 -9.63 -2.36 3.15
CA ASN A 81 -10.12 -1.20 3.89
C ASN A 81 -11.64 -1.05 3.75
N TYR A 82 -12.21 -1.31 2.56
CA TYR A 82 -13.65 -1.32 2.36
C TYR A 82 -14.36 -2.36 3.24
N SER A 83 -13.78 -3.56 3.39
CA SER A 83 -14.33 -4.59 4.30
C SER A 83 -14.20 -4.19 5.77
N ILE A 84 -13.08 -3.62 6.19
CA ILE A 84 -12.87 -3.16 7.57
C ILE A 84 -13.87 -2.05 7.91
N LEU A 85 -14.05 -1.07 7.02
CA LEU A 85 -15.02 0.01 7.19
C LEU A 85 -16.46 -0.52 7.34
N GLN A 86 -16.86 -1.45 6.47
CA GLN A 86 -18.18 -2.10 6.58
C GLN A 86 -18.37 -2.78 7.93
N GLN A 87 -17.38 -3.56 8.37
CA GLN A 87 -17.44 -4.24 9.66
C GLN A 87 -17.50 -3.25 10.83
N ALA A 88 -16.73 -2.16 10.77
CA ALA A 88 -16.74 -1.12 11.79
C ALA A 88 -18.12 -0.44 11.89
N ILE A 89 -18.74 -0.09 10.76
CA ILE A 89 -20.06 0.56 10.72
C ILE A 89 -21.15 -0.38 11.21
N ILE A 90 -21.10 -1.67 10.84
CA ILE A 90 -22.05 -2.68 11.33
C ILE A 90 -21.93 -2.83 12.85
N LYS A 91 -20.70 -2.95 13.37
CA LYS A 91 -20.45 -3.07 14.80
C LYS A 91 -20.90 -1.83 15.56
N MET A 92 -20.63 -0.65 15.02
CA MET A 92 -21.07 0.62 15.58
C MET A 92 -22.59 0.73 15.64
N SER A 93 -23.27 0.31 14.57
CA SER A 93 -24.74 0.30 14.54
C SER A 93 -25.34 -0.63 15.59
N TYR A 94 -24.68 -1.77 15.86
CA TYR A 94 -25.09 -2.70 16.90
C TYR A 94 -24.91 -2.12 18.31
N ASP A 95 -23.73 -1.54 18.59
CA ASP A 95 -23.40 -0.99 19.91
C ASP A 95 -24.22 0.27 20.24
N GLU A 96 -24.59 1.08 19.24
CA GLU A 96 -25.45 2.26 19.42
C GLU A 96 -26.96 1.93 19.40
N GLY A 97 -27.35 0.70 19.06
CA GLY A 97 -28.75 0.28 18.97
C GLY A 97 -29.54 0.96 17.85
N GLY A 98 -28.87 1.43 16.80
CA GLY A 98 -29.48 2.18 15.69
C GLY A 98 -28.60 2.27 14.46
N THR A 99 -29.14 2.79 13.36
CA THR A 99 -28.38 2.95 12.11
C THR A 99 -27.45 4.18 12.19
N VAL A 100 -26.16 3.96 11.95
CA VAL A 100 -25.19 5.04 11.72
C VAL A 100 -25.56 5.77 10.44
N LYS A 101 -25.94 7.04 10.53
CA LYS A 101 -26.34 7.88 9.39
C LYS A 101 -25.79 9.29 9.50
N ALA A 102 -25.57 9.93 8.36
CA ALA A 102 -25.24 11.36 8.34
C ALA A 102 -26.34 12.18 9.03
N GLY A 103 -25.93 13.15 9.84
CA GLY A 103 -26.84 14.02 10.62
C GLY A 103 -27.20 13.52 12.03
N ASN A 104 -26.81 12.29 12.40
CA ASN A 104 -26.97 11.81 13.79
C ASN A 104 -25.89 12.33 14.74
N TYR A 105 -24.80 12.87 14.20
CA TYR A 105 -23.64 13.30 14.96
C TYR A 105 -23.51 14.81 14.83
N ALA A 106 -23.17 15.47 15.94
CA ALA A 106 -22.83 16.88 15.90
C ALA A 106 -21.57 17.09 15.04
N PRO A 107 -21.40 18.26 14.41
CA PRO A 107 -20.24 18.56 13.58
C PRO A 107 -18.90 18.25 14.26
N VAL A 108 -17.92 17.74 13.51
CA VAL A 108 -16.58 17.37 13.99
C VAL A 108 -16.55 16.32 15.14
N THR A 109 -17.69 15.72 15.50
CA THR A 109 -17.74 14.77 16.64
C THR A 109 -17.68 13.30 16.24
N PHE A 110 -18.03 12.95 14.99
CA PHE A 110 -18.16 11.56 14.56
C PHE A 110 -16.88 10.73 14.71
N TYR A 111 -15.69 11.33 14.51
CA TYR A 111 -14.42 10.59 14.56
C TYR A 111 -14.17 9.92 15.92
N LYS A 112 -14.64 10.51 17.03
CA LYS A 112 -14.40 10.00 18.38
C LYS A 112 -15.08 8.65 18.61
N PRO A 113 -16.41 8.49 18.48
CA PRO A 113 -17.04 7.19 18.62
C PRO A 113 -16.60 6.21 17.53
N PHE A 114 -16.40 6.68 16.28
CA PHE A 114 -15.96 5.83 15.18
C PHE A 114 -14.57 5.21 15.42
N SER A 115 -13.65 5.96 16.03
CA SER A 115 -12.28 5.50 16.31
C SER A 115 -12.20 4.26 17.21
N LYS A 116 -13.23 3.99 18.04
CA LYS A 116 -13.28 2.85 18.98
C LYS A 116 -13.34 1.50 18.29
N TYR A 117 -13.73 1.47 17.01
CA TYR A 117 -13.90 0.24 16.24
C TYR A 117 -12.63 -0.18 15.49
N PHE A 118 -11.52 0.54 15.71
CA PHE A 118 -10.25 0.29 15.03
C PHE A 118 -9.10 0.13 16.02
N ASN A 119 -8.06 -0.60 15.58
CA ASN A 119 -6.78 -0.63 16.26
C ASN A 119 -5.91 0.53 15.76
N ILE A 120 -5.79 1.57 16.57
CA ILE A 120 -5.16 2.84 16.20
C ILE A 120 -3.72 2.89 16.73
N VAL A 121 -2.79 3.25 15.85
CA VAL A 121 -1.40 3.56 16.21
C VAL A 121 -1.25 5.02 16.60
N LYS A 122 -1.92 5.91 15.84
CA LYS A 122 -1.83 7.35 16.07
C LYS A 122 -3.18 7.99 15.80
N ALA A 123 -3.73 8.68 16.80
CA ALA A 123 -4.87 9.58 16.62
C ALA A 123 -4.32 10.99 16.39
N CYS A 124 -4.72 11.62 15.27
CA CYS A 124 -4.25 12.93 14.84
C CYS A 124 -5.26 14.05 15.09
N GLY A 125 -6.31 13.77 15.86
CA GLY A 125 -7.36 14.73 16.17
C GLY A 125 -8.09 15.15 14.90
N ILE A 126 -8.41 16.44 14.80
CA ILE A 126 -9.23 17.04 13.75
C ILE A 126 -8.48 17.02 12.40
N SER A 127 -7.24 17.54 12.35
CA SER A 127 -6.47 17.68 11.10
C SER A 127 -4.95 17.46 11.23
N GLY A 128 -4.46 16.95 12.37
CA GLY A 128 -3.05 17.07 12.77
C GLY A 128 -2.03 16.10 12.14
N CYS A 129 -2.43 15.17 11.26
CA CYS A 129 -1.49 14.24 10.62
C CYS A 129 -0.93 14.79 9.30
N VAL A 130 -1.81 15.43 8.52
CA VAL A 130 -1.47 15.93 7.17
C VAL A 130 -1.80 17.41 6.96
N GLY A 131 -2.55 18.02 7.88
CA GLY A 131 -2.72 19.47 7.91
C GLY A 131 -1.42 20.15 8.32
N LYS A 132 -1.00 21.14 7.54
CA LYS A 132 0.07 22.06 7.92
C LYS A 132 -0.54 23.38 8.38
N GLU A 133 0.05 23.98 9.41
CA GLU A 133 -0.24 25.36 9.79
C GLU A 133 0.38 26.33 8.76
N ASP A 134 -0.36 27.41 8.51
CA ASP A 134 -0.11 28.58 7.68
C ASP A 134 0.62 28.38 6.34
N LYS A 135 -0.14 28.48 5.24
CA LYS A 135 0.41 28.97 3.97
C LYS A 135 -0.41 30.16 3.50
N GLU A 136 0.31 31.22 3.18
CA GLU A 136 -0.18 32.26 2.30
C GLU A 136 -0.16 31.71 0.87
N ILE A 137 -1.34 31.46 0.30
CA ILE A 137 -1.49 31.09 -1.12
C ILE A 137 -2.24 32.25 -1.77
N GLU A 138 -1.60 32.93 -2.73
CA GLU A 138 -2.21 34.05 -3.48
C GLU A 138 -2.74 35.20 -2.61
N GLY A 139 -2.12 35.48 -1.46
CA GLY A 139 -2.50 36.57 -0.56
C GLY A 139 -3.66 36.25 0.40
N GLU A 140 -4.17 35.02 0.39
CA GLU A 140 -5.07 34.50 1.41
C GLU A 140 -4.30 33.60 2.38
N VAL A 141 -4.46 33.87 3.69
CA VAL A 141 -3.99 32.97 4.75
C VAL A 141 -4.97 31.81 4.84
N ILE A 142 -4.57 30.65 4.31
CA ILE A 142 -5.38 29.44 4.41
C ILE A 142 -5.00 28.73 5.70
N ASN A 143 -5.90 28.78 6.68
CA ASN A 143 -5.81 27.92 7.85
C ASN A 143 -6.01 26.47 7.38
N TRP A 144 -5.04 25.59 7.66
CA TRP A 144 -5.13 24.14 7.45
C TRP A 144 -5.12 23.66 5.99
N TYR A 145 -3.99 23.82 5.30
CA TYR A 145 -3.82 23.25 3.96
C TYR A 145 -3.12 21.88 3.97
N ILE A 146 -3.47 21.06 2.98
CA ILE A 146 -2.88 19.73 2.71
C ILE A 146 -2.20 19.82 1.35
N ASP A 147 -0.87 19.68 1.31
CA ASP A 147 -0.07 19.79 0.08
C ASP A 147 0.52 18.47 -0.42
N ASN A 148 0.50 17.43 0.41
CA ASN A 148 1.02 16.10 0.09
C ASN A 148 0.07 15.29 -0.78
N TYR A 149 -1.23 15.59 -0.77
CA TYR A 149 -2.23 14.90 -1.60
C TYR A 149 -2.56 15.66 -2.88
N LYS A 150 -2.63 14.92 -4.00
CA LYS A 150 -3.01 15.44 -5.31
C LYS A 150 -4.38 14.93 -5.75
N THR A 151 -5.04 15.68 -6.63
CA THR A 151 -6.23 15.22 -7.33
C THR A 151 -5.91 14.03 -8.26
N TYR A 152 -6.93 13.35 -8.79
CA TYR A 152 -6.78 12.17 -9.64
C TYR A 152 -5.86 12.37 -10.84
N SER A 153 -5.96 13.51 -11.52
CA SER A 153 -5.09 13.88 -12.65
C SER A 153 -3.72 14.43 -12.23
N LYS A 154 -3.44 14.50 -10.91
CA LYS A 154 -2.22 15.02 -10.29
C LYS A 154 -1.88 16.48 -10.63
N ARG A 155 -2.84 17.24 -11.18
CA ARG A 155 -2.65 18.62 -11.64
C ARG A 155 -2.75 19.67 -10.53
N ARG A 156 -3.44 19.36 -9.43
CA ARG A 156 -3.69 20.27 -8.31
C ARG A 156 -3.61 19.51 -6.98
N ASN A 157 -3.49 20.26 -5.90
CA ASN A 157 -3.72 19.72 -4.56
C ASN A 157 -5.22 19.44 -4.38
N VAL A 158 -5.53 18.49 -3.50
CA VAL A 158 -6.91 18.20 -3.12
C VAL A 158 -7.55 19.37 -2.35
N ALA A 159 -8.87 19.40 -2.34
CA ALA A 159 -9.65 20.26 -1.46
C ALA A 159 -9.45 19.85 0.01
N THR A 160 -9.15 20.80 0.89
CA THR A 160 -8.74 20.53 2.27
C THR A 160 -9.92 20.35 3.22
N ASP A 161 -11.06 20.96 2.86
CA ASP A 161 -12.36 20.98 3.54
C ASP A 161 -13.12 19.65 3.53
N TYR A 162 -12.45 18.53 3.25
CA TYR A 162 -13.05 17.18 3.26
C TYR A 162 -12.22 16.20 4.12
N PHE A 163 -11.23 16.71 4.84
CA PHE A 163 -10.21 15.90 5.52
C PHE A 163 -9.90 16.41 6.92
N ASP A 164 -10.62 17.41 7.39
CA ASP A 164 -10.32 18.21 8.57
C ASP A 164 -11.30 18.00 9.71
N ASP A 165 -12.07 16.90 9.74
CA ASP A 165 -12.99 16.58 10.86
C ASP A 165 -12.64 15.30 11.63
N GLY A 166 -11.43 14.76 11.41
CA GLY A 166 -10.94 13.61 12.12
C GLY A 166 -9.91 12.82 11.34
N GLN A 167 -8.76 12.54 11.94
CA GLN A 167 -7.65 11.83 11.32
C GLN A 167 -7.10 10.74 12.24
N ILE A 168 -7.01 9.50 11.74
CA ILE A 168 -6.47 8.36 12.50
C ILE A 168 -5.60 7.46 11.61
N VAL A 169 -4.53 6.93 12.20
CA VAL A 169 -3.62 5.96 11.55
C VAL A 169 -3.80 4.61 12.23
N LEU A 170 -4.07 3.58 11.43
CA LEU A 170 -4.27 2.22 11.92
C LEU A 170 -2.96 1.43 12.04
N THR A 171 -3.02 0.27 12.71
CA THR A 171 -1.86 -0.63 12.89
C THR A 171 -1.28 -1.21 11.61
N ASP A 172 -2.05 -1.27 10.53
CA ASP A 172 -1.55 -1.71 9.23
C ASP A 172 -0.94 -0.57 8.40
N GLY A 173 -0.89 0.65 8.95
CA GLY A 173 -0.36 1.85 8.32
C GLY A 173 -1.35 2.60 7.43
N SER A 174 -2.58 2.09 7.26
CA SER A 174 -3.63 2.84 6.57
C SER A 174 -4.03 4.09 7.34
N PHE A 175 -4.41 5.15 6.62
CA PHE A 175 -4.69 6.46 7.17
C PHE A 175 -6.08 6.93 6.79
N TYR A 176 -6.90 7.23 7.80
CA TYR A 176 -8.30 7.52 7.67
C TYR A 176 -8.53 8.99 8.01
N MET A 177 -9.26 9.66 7.14
CA MET A 177 -9.71 11.04 7.25
C MET A 177 -11.23 11.06 7.22
N ILE A 178 -11.84 11.90 8.05
CA ILE A 178 -13.27 11.97 8.24
C ILE A 178 -13.71 13.40 7.94
N GLU A 179 -14.84 13.52 7.26
CA GLU A 179 -15.55 14.76 7.00
C GLU A 179 -16.94 14.68 7.65
N ASN A 180 -17.25 15.63 8.52
CA ASN A 180 -18.49 15.73 9.28
C ASN A 180 -18.78 17.22 9.57
N PRO A 181 -19.23 17.97 8.55
CA PRO A 181 -19.10 19.43 8.50
C PRO A 181 -20.04 20.17 9.45
N ASP A 182 -19.65 21.39 9.83
CA ASP A 182 -20.44 22.32 10.68
C ASP A 182 -21.36 23.27 9.88
N ASN A 183 -21.34 23.20 8.54
CA ASN A 183 -22.02 24.17 7.69
C ASN A 183 -23.47 23.81 7.31
N GLY A 184 -24.14 22.99 8.12
CA GLY A 184 -25.53 22.56 7.88
C GLY A 184 -25.70 21.56 6.72
N ARG A 185 -24.62 21.16 6.05
CA ARG A 185 -24.62 20.00 5.16
C ARG A 185 -24.76 18.73 5.99
N ILE A 186 -25.53 17.78 5.49
CA ILE A 186 -25.73 16.48 6.15
C ILE A 186 -24.97 15.44 5.34
N ASP A 187 -23.66 15.63 5.34
CA ASP A 187 -22.70 14.81 4.61
C ASP A 187 -21.79 14.14 5.64
N LEU A 188 -21.48 12.85 5.45
CA LEU A 188 -20.57 12.12 6.33
C LEU A 188 -19.66 11.26 5.47
N PHE A 189 -18.44 11.74 5.26
CA PHE A 189 -17.49 11.05 4.40
C PHE A 189 -16.35 10.46 5.20
N ILE A 190 -15.89 9.30 4.74
CA ILE A 190 -14.72 8.63 5.26
C ILE A 190 -13.79 8.44 4.08
N THR A 191 -12.66 9.13 4.09
CA THR A 191 -11.60 8.94 3.11
C THR A 191 -10.47 8.14 3.71
N VAL A 192 -10.00 7.15 2.96
CA VAL A 192 -8.90 6.29 3.39
C VAL A 192 -7.78 6.36 2.38
N ASP A 193 -6.59 6.71 2.87
CA ASP A 193 -5.33 6.38 2.23
C ASP A 193 -4.95 4.94 2.62
N VAL A 194 -4.92 4.06 1.61
CA VAL A 194 -4.83 2.62 1.80
C VAL A 194 -3.40 2.09 1.96
N ASN A 195 -2.38 2.86 1.62
CA ASN A 195 -0.96 2.50 1.77
C ASN A 195 -0.24 3.34 2.85
N GLY A 196 -0.88 4.44 3.27
CA GLY A 196 -0.47 5.34 4.34
C GLY A 196 0.14 6.63 3.80
N TYR A 197 -0.16 7.75 4.47
CA TYR A 197 0.14 9.14 4.06
C TYR A 197 1.61 9.49 3.78
N ASN A 198 2.56 8.63 4.13
CA ASN A 198 3.98 8.78 3.84
C ASN A 198 4.45 7.96 2.63
N LYS A 199 3.54 7.30 1.91
CA LYS A 199 3.85 6.46 0.76
C LYS A 199 3.16 7.00 -0.48
N ASN A 200 3.94 7.16 -1.55
CA ASN A 200 3.41 7.55 -2.85
C ASN A 200 2.43 6.49 -3.39
N PRO A 201 1.46 6.87 -4.25
CA PRO A 201 1.36 8.17 -4.93
C PRO A 201 0.77 9.38 -4.17
N ASN A 202 0.11 9.20 -3.02
CA ASN A 202 -0.66 10.24 -2.33
C ASN A 202 -1.58 11.00 -3.30
N ALA A 203 -2.43 10.28 -4.03
CA ALA A 203 -3.32 10.85 -5.04
C ALA A 203 -4.73 10.26 -4.94
N TRP A 204 -5.73 11.15 -5.00
CA TRP A 204 -7.15 10.79 -4.94
C TRP A 204 -7.54 9.90 -6.10
N GLY A 205 -8.05 8.69 -5.82
CA GLY A 205 -8.34 7.65 -6.80
C GLY A 205 -7.16 6.69 -7.07
N HIS A 206 -5.96 6.96 -6.58
CA HIS A 206 -4.82 6.02 -6.73
C HIS A 206 -4.62 5.20 -5.46
N ASP A 207 -4.48 5.89 -4.32
CA ASP A 207 -4.34 5.31 -2.98
C ASP A 207 -5.26 5.97 -1.95
N LEU A 208 -5.76 7.17 -2.22
CA LEU A 208 -6.74 7.89 -1.42
C LEU A 208 -8.16 7.67 -1.98
N PHE A 209 -9.08 7.11 -1.18
CA PHE A 209 -10.43 6.71 -1.62
C PHE A 209 -11.52 7.13 -0.65
N THR A 210 -12.61 7.71 -1.16
CA THR A 210 -13.72 8.26 -0.35
C THR A 210 -14.94 7.34 -0.35
N PHE A 211 -15.55 7.20 0.81
CA PHE A 211 -16.82 6.52 1.06
C PHE A 211 -17.80 7.49 1.72
N GLU A 212 -19.09 7.23 1.56
CA GLU A 212 -20.16 8.02 2.15
C GLU A 212 -21.04 7.16 3.05
N ILE A 213 -21.36 7.69 4.23
CA ILE A 213 -22.50 7.24 5.02
C ILE A 213 -23.66 8.19 4.70
N THR A 214 -24.62 7.71 3.92
CA THR A 214 -25.75 8.54 3.47
C THR A 214 -26.68 8.92 4.63
N LYS A 215 -27.59 9.87 4.41
CA LYS A 215 -28.67 10.23 5.36
C LYS A 215 -29.61 9.07 5.68
N THR A 216 -29.68 8.08 4.79
CA THR A 216 -30.45 6.84 5.01
C THR A 216 -29.68 5.77 5.79
N GLY A 217 -28.40 6.03 6.09
CA GLY A 217 -27.51 5.10 6.80
C GLY A 217 -26.88 4.02 5.92
N LYS A 218 -27.00 4.14 4.59
CA LYS A 218 -26.26 3.29 3.66
C LYS A 218 -24.79 3.71 3.61
N PHE A 219 -23.89 2.75 3.73
CA PHE A 219 -22.46 2.93 3.50
C PHE A 219 -22.11 2.56 2.06
N LEU A 220 -21.72 3.55 1.26
CA LEU A 220 -21.49 3.40 -0.18
C LEU A 220 -20.11 3.92 -0.59
N PRO A 221 -19.44 3.28 -1.56
CA PRO A 221 -18.28 3.88 -2.20
C PRO A 221 -18.71 5.12 -2.99
N MET A 222 -18.00 6.23 -2.81
CA MET A 222 -18.32 7.47 -3.50
C MET A 222 -18.25 7.28 -5.03
N GLY A 223 -19.20 7.86 -5.75
CA GLY A 223 -19.41 7.62 -7.18
C GLY A 223 -20.47 6.57 -7.51
N ALA A 224 -20.95 5.82 -6.51
CA ALA A 224 -22.10 4.92 -6.67
C ALA A 224 -23.42 5.71 -6.68
N ASP A 225 -24.46 5.10 -7.25
CA ASP A 225 -25.81 5.66 -7.21
C ASP A 225 -26.29 5.89 -5.77
N GLY A 226 -26.78 7.10 -5.50
CA GLY A 226 -27.22 7.53 -4.16
C GLY A 226 -26.14 8.20 -3.30
N THR A 227 -24.94 8.41 -3.84
CA THR A 227 -23.90 9.25 -3.21
C THR A 227 -23.96 10.70 -3.71
N VAL A 228 -23.30 11.63 -2.99
CA VAL A 228 -23.30 13.06 -3.32
C VAL A 228 -22.55 13.36 -4.62
N PHE A 229 -21.41 12.72 -4.86
CA PHE A 229 -20.55 12.98 -6.02
C PHE A 229 -20.59 11.80 -7.00
N THR A 230 -21.41 11.89 -8.04
CA THR A 230 -21.62 10.82 -9.03
C THR A 230 -21.07 11.12 -10.42
N ASP A 231 -20.91 12.39 -10.79
CA ASP A 231 -20.42 12.76 -12.13
C ASP A 231 -18.93 12.40 -12.30
N ALA A 232 -18.68 11.25 -12.92
CA ALA A 232 -17.33 10.77 -13.16
C ALA A 232 -16.54 11.62 -14.18
N SER A 233 -17.21 12.39 -15.05
CA SER A 233 -16.50 13.26 -16.00
C SER A 233 -15.80 14.42 -15.29
N THR A 234 -16.37 14.88 -14.17
CA THR A 234 -15.81 15.92 -13.32
C THR A 234 -14.95 15.36 -12.19
N TYR A 235 -15.46 14.33 -11.50
CA TYR A 235 -14.94 13.84 -10.21
C TYR A 235 -14.11 12.55 -10.29
N CYS A 236 -13.98 11.93 -11.47
CA CYS A 236 -13.06 10.82 -11.68
C CYS A 236 -12.61 10.73 -13.15
N SER A 237 -11.84 11.74 -13.59
CA SER A 237 -11.43 11.87 -14.99
C SER A 237 -9.97 12.35 -15.13
N PRO A 238 -9.15 11.75 -16.01
CA PRO A 238 -7.80 12.22 -16.30
C PRO A 238 -7.77 13.63 -16.92
N SER A 239 -8.83 14.03 -17.61
CA SER A 239 -8.92 15.34 -18.27
C SER A 239 -9.40 16.46 -17.36
N SER A 240 -10.04 16.14 -16.24
CA SER A 240 -10.60 17.12 -15.30
C SER A 240 -9.52 17.83 -14.47
N SER A 241 -9.68 19.15 -14.33
CA SER A 241 -8.89 20.03 -13.45
C SER A 241 -9.63 20.45 -12.19
N HIS A 242 -10.81 19.87 -11.93
CA HIS A 242 -11.64 20.19 -10.78
C HIS A 242 -10.92 19.88 -9.46
N ARG A 243 -11.10 20.71 -8.42
CA ARG A 243 -10.43 20.56 -7.11
C ARG A 243 -10.80 19.26 -6.36
N LEU A 244 -11.97 18.71 -6.67
CA LEU A 244 -12.48 17.44 -6.12
C LEU A 244 -12.27 16.25 -7.07
N ASN A 245 -11.49 16.40 -8.15
CA ASN A 245 -11.25 15.29 -9.06
C ASN A 245 -10.52 14.14 -8.32
N GLY A 246 -11.14 12.97 -8.27
CA GLY A 246 -10.75 11.79 -7.51
C GLY A 246 -11.78 11.34 -6.47
N ILE A 247 -12.64 12.24 -5.98
CA ILE A 247 -13.59 11.92 -4.91
C ILE A 247 -14.54 10.77 -5.28
N SER A 248 -15.00 10.70 -6.52
CA SER A 248 -15.92 9.65 -6.99
C SER A 248 -15.23 8.44 -7.62
N CYS A 249 -13.89 8.37 -7.55
CA CYS A 249 -13.16 7.27 -8.15
C CYS A 249 -13.31 5.94 -7.42
N THR A 250 -13.70 5.95 -6.14
CA THR A 250 -13.82 4.74 -5.31
C THR A 250 -14.74 3.71 -5.93
N TYR A 251 -15.92 4.12 -6.42
CA TYR A 251 -16.86 3.18 -7.05
C TYR A 251 -16.25 2.52 -8.30
N LYS A 252 -15.61 3.30 -9.18
CA LYS A 252 -14.92 2.76 -10.36
C LYS A 252 -13.76 1.84 -9.96
N ALA A 253 -12.94 2.24 -8.98
CA ALA A 253 -11.81 1.44 -8.52
C ALA A 253 -12.21 0.06 -7.96
N LEU A 254 -13.41 -0.05 -7.40
CA LEU A 254 -13.95 -1.31 -6.88
C LEU A 254 -14.65 -2.18 -7.94
N THR A 255 -15.24 -1.57 -8.97
CA THR A 255 -16.15 -2.26 -9.91
C THR A 255 -15.59 -2.44 -11.33
N ASP A 256 -14.78 -1.51 -11.81
CA ASP A 256 -14.18 -1.54 -13.14
C ASP A 256 -12.86 -2.35 -13.11
N LYS A 257 -12.81 -3.39 -13.94
CA LYS A 257 -11.66 -4.31 -14.05
C LYS A 257 -10.44 -3.66 -14.68
N ASP A 258 -10.62 -2.61 -15.46
CA ASP A 258 -9.55 -1.93 -16.19
C ASP A 258 -9.13 -0.61 -15.52
N TYR A 259 -9.82 -0.18 -14.46
CA TYR A 259 -9.49 1.03 -13.71
C TYR A 259 -8.00 1.12 -13.35
N TRP A 260 -7.51 0.07 -12.69
CA TRP A 260 -6.12 -0.03 -12.21
C TRP A 260 -5.08 -0.13 -13.32
N LYS A 261 -5.49 -0.49 -14.55
CA LYS A 261 -4.59 -0.53 -15.71
C LYS A 261 -4.48 0.83 -16.40
N ASN A 262 -5.46 1.71 -16.17
CA ASN A 262 -5.63 2.99 -16.87
C ASN A 262 -5.51 4.20 -15.92
N LEU A 263 -4.77 4.04 -14.81
CA LEU A 263 -4.45 5.15 -13.93
C LEU A 263 -3.56 6.19 -14.64
N PRO A 264 -3.79 7.50 -14.43
CA PRO A 264 -3.01 8.58 -15.03
C PRO A 264 -1.65 8.86 -14.37
#